data_AF-A0AB34HSD9-F1
#
_entry.id   AF-A0AB34HSD9-F1
#
_cell.length_a   1.000
_cell.length_b   1.000
_cell.length_c   1.000
_cell.angle_alpha   90.00
_cell.angle_beta   90.00
_cell.angle_gamma   90.00
#
_symmetry.space_group_name_H-M   'P 1'
#
loop_
_entity.id
_entity.type
_entity.pdbx_description
1 polymer ?
#
loop_
_entity_poly.entity_id
_entity_poly.type
_entity_poly.pdbx_seq_one_letter_code
_entity_poly.pdbx_strand_id
1 'polypeptide(L)'
;MNGVWKNLCLQVVHDFHGFEDVDEESKEVFSNLVTLSKKVELDPQEDDFTELLAVQHKELTIEDLMELEAERKDKERQEEEEVTEEPKRCMMQETASGFSLFEEALLVFEAQAPN
;
A
#
# COMPACT_ATOMS: atom_id res chain seq x y z
N MET A 1 17.06 -8.10 0.26
CA MET A 1 15.68 -8.26 -0.24
C MET A 1 15.57 -7.65 -1.63
N ASN A 2 15.43 -8.47 -2.68
CA ASN A 2 15.43 -8.00 -4.09
C ASN A 2 14.15 -8.33 -4.88
N GLY A 3 13.09 -8.82 -4.22
CA GLY A 3 11.86 -9.26 -4.89
C GLY A 3 10.66 -8.31 -4.77
N VAL A 4 9.50 -8.83 -5.18
CA VAL A 4 8.17 -8.19 -5.21
C VAL A 4 7.77 -7.54 -3.88
N TRP A 5 8.30 -8.05 -2.77
CA TRP A 5 8.00 -7.62 -1.40
C TRP A 5 8.49 -6.22 -1.04
N LYS A 6 9.47 -5.66 -1.78
CA LYS A 6 10.00 -4.31 -1.52
C LYS A 6 8.93 -3.23 -1.62
N ASN A 7 7.89 -3.44 -2.43
CA ASN A 7 6.83 -2.46 -2.64
C ASN A 7 5.63 -2.63 -1.70
N LEU A 8 5.47 -3.78 -1.04
CA LEU A 8 4.28 -4.08 -0.23
C LEU A 8 4.53 -3.96 1.28
N CYS A 9 5.73 -4.29 1.76
CA CYS A 9 5.96 -4.46 3.21
C CYS A 9 7.27 -3.82 3.66
N LEU A 10 7.36 -2.48 3.62
CA LEU A 10 8.51 -1.75 4.19
C LEU A 10 8.53 -1.80 5.72
N GLN A 11 7.37 -1.89 6.39
CA GLN A 11 7.29 -1.82 7.86
C GLN A 11 7.18 -3.18 8.57
N VAL A 12 6.58 -4.19 7.91
CA VAL A 12 6.27 -5.49 8.54
C VAL A 12 7.50 -6.41 8.62
N VAL A 13 8.53 -6.14 7.83
CA VAL A 13 9.68 -7.04 7.67
C VAL A 13 10.78 -6.79 8.71
N HIS A 14 10.71 -5.70 9.49
CA HIS A 14 11.80 -5.38 10.41
C HIS A 14 11.78 -6.13 11.75
N ASP A 15 10.62 -6.63 12.21
CA ASP A 15 10.47 -7.15 13.59
C ASP A 15 9.97 -8.61 13.69
N PHE A 16 9.91 -9.36 12.59
CA PHE A 16 9.33 -10.70 12.62
C PHE A 16 10.38 -11.76 12.99
N HIS A 17 10.30 -12.26 14.23
CA HIS A 17 11.17 -13.31 14.79
C HIS A 17 10.53 -14.72 14.75
N GLY A 18 9.52 -14.94 13.91
CA GLY A 18 8.53 -16.02 14.11
C GLY A 18 8.82 -17.40 13.52
N PHE A 19 9.82 -17.58 12.65
CA PHE A 19 10.11 -18.89 12.03
C PHE A 19 11.59 -19.22 12.08
N GLU A 20 12.08 -19.52 13.28
CA GLU A 20 13.44 -20.00 13.49
C GLU A 20 13.61 -21.46 13.01
N ASP A 21 12.50 -22.21 12.89
CA ASP A 21 12.42 -23.52 12.25
C ASP A 21 11.25 -23.55 11.24
N VAL A 22 11.54 -23.83 9.97
CA VAL A 22 10.53 -24.12 8.95
C VAL A 22 10.00 -25.53 9.21
N ASP A 23 8.95 -25.65 10.02
CA ASP A 23 8.24 -26.89 10.29
C ASP A 23 7.17 -27.21 9.22
N GLU A 24 6.50 -28.35 9.33
CA GLU A 24 5.45 -28.75 8.38
C GLU A 24 4.27 -27.75 8.36
N GLU A 25 4.00 -27.07 9.48
CA GLU A 25 2.94 -26.04 9.59
C GLU A 25 3.32 -24.75 8.82
N SER A 26 4.59 -24.34 8.87
CA SER A 26 5.09 -23.17 8.14
C SER A 26 5.00 -23.37 6.62
N LYS A 27 5.21 -24.60 6.11
CA LYS A 27 4.98 -24.94 4.69
C LYS A 27 3.53 -24.77 4.27
N GLU A 28 2.58 -25.16 5.13
CA GLU A 28 1.16 -24.93 4.87
C GLU A 28 0.85 -23.42 4.83
N VAL A 29 1.45 -22.63 5.71
CA VAL A 29 1.33 -21.17 5.70
C VAL A 29 1.89 -20.56 4.41
N PHE A 30 3.06 -20.99 3.92
CA PHE A 30 3.61 -20.51 2.65
C PHE A 30 2.73 -20.89 1.46
N SER A 31 2.23 -22.13 1.40
CA SER A 31 1.32 -22.58 0.34
C SER A 31 0.02 -21.76 0.32
N ASN A 32 -0.53 -21.47 1.50
CA ASN A 32 -1.69 -20.59 1.63
C ASN A 32 -1.38 -19.15 1.18
N LEU A 33 -0.20 -18.64 1.49
CA LEU A 33 0.25 -17.30 1.11
C LEU A 33 0.53 -17.18 -0.39
N VAL A 34 1.12 -18.20 -1.03
CA VAL A 34 1.24 -18.34 -2.49
C VAL A 34 -0.14 -18.37 -3.14
N THR A 35 -1.09 -19.09 -2.54
CA THR A 35 -2.46 -19.18 -3.07
C THR A 35 -3.21 -17.84 -2.95
N LEU A 36 -3.03 -17.13 -1.83
CA LEU A 36 -3.63 -15.81 -1.62
C LEU A 36 -2.99 -14.74 -2.51
N SER A 37 -1.67 -14.74 -2.66
CA SER A 37 -0.95 -13.80 -3.52
C SER A 37 -1.37 -13.93 -4.99
N LYS A 38 -1.57 -15.15 -5.49
CA LYS A 38 -2.16 -15.38 -6.82
C LYS A 38 -3.54 -14.75 -7.00
N LYS A 39 -4.35 -14.66 -5.95
CA LYS A 39 -5.65 -13.96 -5.98
C LYS A 39 -5.51 -12.44 -6.04
N VAL A 40 -4.38 -11.91 -5.60
CA VAL A 40 -4.02 -10.49 -5.65
C VAL A 40 -3.14 -10.20 -6.88
N GLU A 41 -3.08 -11.14 -7.85
CA GLU A 41 -2.27 -11.06 -9.08
C GLU A 41 -0.76 -10.88 -8.83
N LEU A 42 -0.29 -11.33 -7.66
CA LEU A 42 1.13 -11.48 -7.35
C LEU A 42 1.54 -12.94 -7.59
N ASP A 43 2.73 -13.17 -8.16
CA ASP A 43 3.25 -14.51 -8.45
C ASP A 43 4.53 -14.85 -7.65
N PRO A 44 4.48 -14.85 -6.30
CA PRO A 44 5.61 -15.28 -5.49
C PRO A 44 5.70 -16.81 -5.44
N GLN A 45 6.92 -17.33 -5.43
CA GLN A 45 7.24 -18.73 -5.16
C GLN A 45 7.41 -18.97 -3.65
N GLU A 46 7.27 -20.23 -3.20
CA GLU A 46 7.55 -20.60 -1.79
C GLU A 46 8.99 -20.22 -1.37
N ASP A 47 9.94 -20.34 -2.29
CA ASP A 47 11.34 -19.95 -2.09
C ASP A 47 11.48 -18.44 -1.85
N ASP A 48 10.63 -17.59 -2.44
CA ASP A 48 10.66 -16.13 -2.23
C ASP A 48 10.32 -15.75 -0.79
N PHE A 49 9.49 -16.55 -0.12
CA PHE A 49 9.16 -16.38 1.30
C PHE A 49 10.26 -16.93 2.21
N THR A 50 10.94 -17.98 1.76
CA THR A 50 12.09 -18.54 2.48
C THR A 50 13.26 -17.56 2.47
N GLU A 51 13.51 -16.90 1.33
CA GLU A 51 14.49 -15.81 1.23
C GLU A 51 14.10 -14.59 2.07
N LEU A 52 12.80 -14.25 2.14
CA LEU A 52 12.29 -13.17 2.98
C LEU A 52 12.64 -13.41 4.46
N LEU A 53 12.45 -14.65 4.94
CA LEU A 53 12.77 -15.05 6.30
C LEU A 53 14.27 -15.20 6.54
N ALA A 54 15.03 -15.69 5.56
CA ALA A 54 16.48 -15.83 5.69
C ALA A 54 17.19 -14.46 5.79
N VAL A 55 16.66 -13.42 5.14
CA VAL A 55 17.20 -12.05 5.22
C VAL A 55 16.96 -11.42 6.59
N GLN A 56 16.01 -11.92 7.39
CA GLN A 56 15.64 -11.35 8.69
C GLN A 56 16.62 -11.64 9.83
N HIS A 57 17.63 -12.49 9.64
CA HIS A 57 18.61 -12.80 10.70
C HIS A 57 19.72 -11.75 10.90
N LYS A 58 19.68 -10.61 10.20
CA LYS A 58 20.63 -9.53 10.48
C LYS A 58 20.14 -8.69 11.66
N GLU A 59 20.74 -8.92 12.83
CA GLU A 59 20.54 -8.09 14.02
C GLU A 59 20.80 -6.61 13.66
N LEU A 60 19.79 -5.77 13.82
CA LEU A 60 19.91 -4.34 13.59
C LEU A 60 20.87 -3.75 14.63
N THR A 61 21.86 -3.02 14.15
CA THR A 61 22.78 -2.30 15.03
C THR A 61 22.15 -1.00 15.52
N ILE A 62 22.70 -0.42 16.59
CA ILE A 62 22.26 0.89 17.09
C ILE A 62 22.36 1.97 15.99
N GLU A 63 23.34 1.85 15.09
CA GLU A 63 23.52 2.75 13.96
C GLU A 63 22.36 2.62 12.96
N ASP A 64 21.97 1.38 12.61
CA ASP A 64 20.83 1.12 11.74
C ASP A 64 19.51 1.66 12.34
N LEU A 65 19.33 1.53 13.67
CA LEU A 65 18.16 2.06 14.38
C LEU A 65 18.11 3.60 14.38
N MET A 66 19.26 4.27 14.48
CA MET A 66 19.32 5.73 14.42
C MET A 66 19.00 6.26 13.01
N GLU A 67 19.46 5.58 11.98
CA GLU A 67 19.17 5.93 10.58
C GLU A 67 17.67 5.81 10.28
N LEU A 68 17.04 4.74 10.76
CA LEU A 68 15.60 4.49 10.57
C LEU A 68 14.73 5.53 11.30
N GLU A 69 15.11 5.93 12.51
CA GLU A 69 14.44 7.00 13.25
C GLU A 69 14.58 8.37 12.56
N ALA A 70 15.71 8.63 11.88
CA ALA A 70 15.90 9.85 11.10
C ALA A 70 14.99 9.87 9.86
N GLU A 71 14.93 8.76 9.12
CA GLU A 71 14.04 8.62 7.96
C GLU A 71 12.57 8.78 8.34
N ARG A 72 12.15 8.18 9.47
CA ARG A 72 10.79 8.32 10.00
C ARG A 72 10.43 9.78 10.26
N LYS A 73 11.33 10.54 10.88
CA LYS A 73 11.11 11.97 11.19
C LYS A 73 11.04 12.83 9.94
N ASP A 74 11.84 12.54 8.93
CA ASP A 74 11.80 13.29 7.68
C ASP A 74 10.50 13.02 6.90
N LYS A 75 10.00 11.78 6.94
CA LYS A 75 8.71 11.43 6.35
C LYS A 75 7.53 12.09 7.08
N GLU A 76 7.53 12.08 8.41
CA GLU A 76 6.51 12.75 9.23
C GLU A 76 6.49 14.26 8.95
N ARG A 77 7.66 14.87 8.75
CA ARG A 77 7.77 16.28 8.38
C ARG A 77 7.24 16.58 6.97
N GLN A 78 7.46 15.69 6.01
CA GLN A 78 6.90 15.81 4.66
C GLN A 78 5.37 15.64 4.65
N GLU A 79 4.83 14.70 5.44
CA GLU A 79 3.39 14.52 5.60
C GLU A 79 2.74 15.74 6.27
N GLU A 80 3.39 16.34 7.28
CA GLU A 80 2.94 17.62 7.85
C GLU A 80 2.94 18.76 6.82
N GLU A 81 3.96 18.84 5.96
CA GLU A 81 4.05 19.86 4.90
C GLU A 81 2.95 19.67 3.84
N GLU A 82 2.66 18.42 3.44
CA GLU A 82 1.56 18.09 2.52
C GLU A 82 0.17 18.40 3.12
N VAL A 83 -0.03 18.20 4.42
CA VAL A 83 -1.28 18.57 5.11
C VAL A 83 -1.46 20.08 5.23
N THR A 84 -0.37 20.87 5.20
CA THR A 84 -0.44 22.34 5.24
C THR A 84 -0.64 23.02 3.88
N GLU A 85 -0.54 22.31 2.76
CA GLU A 85 -1.06 22.80 1.48
C GLU A 85 -2.58 22.95 1.63
N GLU A 86 -3.07 24.19 1.68
CA GLU A 86 -4.50 24.47 1.79
C GLU A 86 -5.26 23.62 0.76
N PRO A 87 -6.28 22.83 1.18
CA PRO A 87 -7.08 22.06 0.23
C PRO A 87 -7.59 23.06 -0.80
N LYS A 88 -7.22 22.86 -2.08
CA LYS A 88 -7.68 23.71 -3.21
C LYS A 88 -9.15 23.99 -2.97
N ARG A 89 -9.46 25.25 -2.65
CA ARG A 89 -10.77 25.67 -2.14
C ARG A 89 -11.78 25.40 -3.24
N CYS A 90 -12.34 24.20 -3.26
CA CYS A 90 -13.34 23.80 -4.23
C CYS A 90 -14.55 24.68 -3.93
N MET A 91 -14.76 25.71 -4.75
CA MET A 91 -15.87 26.62 -4.55
C MET A 91 -17.14 25.80 -4.79
N MET A 92 -17.82 25.47 -3.70
CA MET A 92 -19.07 24.69 -3.70
C MET A 92 -20.11 25.28 -4.68
N GLN A 93 -20.02 26.58 -4.96
CA GLN A 93 -20.80 27.28 -5.98
C GLN A 93 -20.47 26.87 -7.42
N GLU A 94 -19.18 26.72 -7.77
CA GLU A 94 -18.75 26.27 -9.10
C GLU A 94 -19.14 24.81 -9.33
N THR A 95 -19.02 23.97 -8.28
CA THR A 95 -19.45 22.57 -8.33
C THR A 95 -20.97 22.47 -8.50
N ALA A 96 -21.74 23.24 -7.73
CA ALA A 96 -23.20 23.31 -7.87
C ALA A 96 -23.62 23.78 -9.27
N SER A 97 -22.94 24.81 -9.80
CA SER A 97 -23.19 25.29 -11.17
C SER A 97 -22.89 24.21 -12.21
N GLY A 98 -21.84 23.41 -12.03
CA GLY A 98 -21.51 22.29 -12.90
C GLY A 98 -22.61 21.21 -12.88
N PHE A 99 -23.10 20.84 -11.70
CA PHE A 99 -24.17 19.85 -11.57
C PHE A 99 -25.49 20.33 -12.19
N SER A 100 -25.86 21.61 -12.05
CA SER A 100 -27.05 22.15 -12.72
C SER A 100 -26.96 22.08 -14.24
N LEU A 101 -25.78 22.32 -14.83
CA LEU A 101 -25.58 22.17 -16.27
C LEU A 101 -25.70 20.71 -16.73
N PHE A 102 -25.27 19.75 -15.91
CA PHE A 102 -25.46 18.32 -16.18
C PHE A 102 -26.93 17.91 -16.15
N GLU A 103 -27.71 18.40 -15.17
CA GLU A 103 -29.15 18.14 -15.10
C GLU A 103 -29.90 18.69 -16.32
N GLU A 104 -29.56 19.90 -16.76
CA GLU A 104 -30.14 20.49 -17.98
C GLU A 104 -29.83 19.65 -19.22
N ALA A 105 -28.58 19.18 -19.35
CA ALA A 105 -28.19 18.29 -20.45
C ALA A 105 -28.97 16.97 -20.42
N LEU A 106 -29.18 16.36 -19.25
CA LEU A 106 -29.95 15.12 -19.10
C LEU A 106 -31.42 15.31 -19.51
N LEU A 107 -32.04 16.44 -19.17
CA LEU A 107 -33.40 16.77 -19.60
C LEU A 107 -33.50 16.89 -21.14
N VAL A 108 -32.49 17.44 -21.79
CA VAL A 108 -32.43 17.51 -23.26
C VAL A 108 -32.32 16.11 -23.88
N PHE A 109 -31.56 15.20 -23.28
CA PHE A 109 -31.47 13.82 -23.74
C PHE A 109 -32.78 13.05 -23.53
N GLU A 110 -33.45 13.24 -22.39
CA GLU A 110 -34.75 12.63 -22.10
C GLU A 110 -35.83 13.10 -23.07
N ALA A 111 -35.87 14.41 -23.37
CA ALA A 111 -36.83 14.98 -24.32
C ALA A 111 -36.63 14.53 -25.78
N GLN A 112 -35.44 14.02 -26.12
CA GLN A 112 -35.11 13.51 -27.46
C GLN A 112 -35.10 11.99 -27.55
N ALA A 113 -35.38 11.27 -26.45
CA ALA A 113 -35.59 9.83 -26.50
C ALA A 113 -36.96 9.54 -27.15
N PRO A 114 -37.02 8.75 -28.24
CA PRO A 114 -38.30 8.31 -28.78
C PRO A 114 -38.93 7.30 -27.81
N ASN A 115 -40.24 7.47 -27.54
CA ASN A 115 -41.06 6.57 -26.72
C ASN A 115 -41.00 5.10 -27.19
#